data_AF-A0A4P2QZ14-F1
#
_entry.id   AF-A0A4P2QZ14-F1
#
_cell.length_a   1.000
_cell.length_b   1.000
_cell.length_c   1.000
_cell.angle_alpha   90.00
_cell.angle_beta   90.00
_cell.angle_gamma   90.00
#
_symmetry.space_group_name_H-M   'P 1'
#
loop_
_entity.id
_entity.type
_entity.pdbx_description
1 polymer ?
#
loop_
_entity_poly.entity_id
_entity_poly.type
_entity_poly.pdbx_seq_one_letter_code
_entity_poly.pdbx_strand_id
1 'polypeptide(L)' 'MDPTRAQWSSPGPGELAVTAPSPRAAVIASLAGTLSRAVALGDEVAARVVHEAIGRLFGLPVAPER' A
#
# COMPACT_ATOMS: atom_id res chain seq x y z
N MET A 1 -30.81 23.72 -22.47
CA MET A 1 -30.28 22.35 -22.44
C MET A 1 -29.29 22.29 -21.30
N ASP A 2 -29.64 21.62 -20.21
CA ASP A 2 -28.73 21.40 -19.08
C ASP A 2 -27.85 20.17 -19.36
N PRO A 3 -26.55 20.17 -19.02
CA PRO A 3 -25.69 19.03 -19.27
C PRO A 3 -25.99 17.93 -18.24
N THR A 4 -26.34 16.74 -18.72
CA THR A 4 -26.50 15.53 -17.90
C THR A 4 -25.22 15.28 -17.09
N ARG A 5 -25.31 15.40 -15.77
CA ARG A 5 -24.25 14.99 -14.83
C ARG A 5 -24.04 13.48 -14.98
N ALA A 6 -22.92 13.07 -15.58
CA ALA A 6 -22.49 11.68 -15.62
C ALA A 6 -22.18 11.22 -14.19
N GLN A 7 -23.13 10.55 -13.55
CA GLN A 7 -22.91 9.88 -12.28
C GLN A 7 -22.11 8.61 -12.59
N TRP A 8 -20.83 8.62 -12.24
CA TRP A 8 -20.01 7.41 -12.30
C TRP A 8 -20.50 6.50 -11.18
N SER A 9 -21.11 5.37 -11.53
CA SER A 9 -21.51 4.35 -10.59
C SER A 9 -20.29 3.93 -9.76
N SER A 10 -20.32 4.22 -8.47
CA SER A 10 -19.31 3.72 -7.54
C SER A 10 -19.54 2.22 -7.38
N PRO A 11 -18.55 1.34 -7.61
CA PRO A 11 -18.72 -0.09 -7.46
C PRO A 11 -19.17 -0.42 -6.03
N GLY A 12 -20.12 -1.34 -5.89
CA GLY A 12 -20.61 -1.77 -4.58
C GLY A 12 -19.48 -2.45 -3.77
N PRO A 13 -19.55 -2.45 -2.41
CA PRO A 13 -18.53 -3.07 -1.55
C PRO A 13 -18.21 -4.56 -1.86
N GLY A 14 -19.09 -5.27 -2.57
CA GLY A 14 -18.91 -6.66 -3.00
C GLY A 14 -18.61 -6.86 -4.50
N GLU A 15 -18.50 -5.79 -5.28
CA GLU A 15 -18.29 -5.82 -6.73
C GLU A 15 -16.80 -5.78 -7.12
N LEU A 16 -15.93 -5.53 -6.14
CA LEU A 16 -14.50 -5.78 -6.25
C LEU A 16 -14.27 -7.28 -6.25
N ALA A 17 -14.23 -7.89 -7.44
CA ALA A 17 -13.87 -9.30 -7.58
C ALA A 17 -12.59 -9.59 -6.77
N VAL A 18 -12.72 -10.41 -5.72
CA VAL A 18 -11.60 -10.86 -4.88
C VAL A 18 -10.77 -11.80 -5.74
N THR A 19 -9.88 -11.22 -6.51
CA THR A 19 -8.87 -11.93 -7.27
C THR A 19 -7.74 -12.32 -6.33
N ALA A 20 -7.16 -13.50 -6.53
CA ALA A 20 -5.99 -13.91 -5.78
C ALA A 20 -4.90 -12.83 -5.96
N PRO A 21 -4.27 -12.35 -4.88
CA PRO A 21 -3.25 -11.32 -4.98
C PRO A 21 -2.10 -11.83 -5.86
N SER A 22 -1.59 -10.96 -6.72
CA SER A 22 -0.36 -11.27 -7.43
C SER A 22 0.77 -11.56 -6.42
N PRO A 23 1.81 -12.32 -6.79
CA PRO A 23 2.95 -12.55 -5.90
C PRO A 23 3.55 -11.26 -5.36
N ARG A 24 3.60 -10.21 -6.20
CA ARG A 24 4.04 -8.87 -5.79
C ARG A 24 3.12 -8.25 -4.74
N ALA A 25 1.80 -8.35 -4.91
CA ALA A 25 0.83 -7.85 -3.94
C ALA A 25 0.94 -8.59 -2.59
N ALA A 26 1.16 -9.91 -2.61
CA ALA A 26 1.35 -10.69 -1.38
C ALA A 26 2.62 -10.24 -0.61
N VAL A 27 3.73 -9.98 -1.31
CA VAL A 27 4.95 -9.44 -0.68
C VAL A 27 4.71 -8.07 -0.07
N ILE A 28 4.03 -7.17 -0.79
CA ILE A 28 3.70 -5.83 -0.28
C ILE A 28 2.82 -5.91 0.97
N ALA A 29 1.80 -6.78 0.97
CA ALA A 29 0.93 -6.97 2.12
C ALA A 29 1.70 -7.50 3.34
N SER A 30 2.62 -8.45 3.14
CA SER A 30 3.49 -8.98 4.19
C SER A 30 4.40 -7.90 4.78
N LEU A 31 5.01 -7.06 3.93
CA LEU A 31 5.83 -5.93 4.37
C LEU A 31 5.02 -4.89 5.12
N ALA A 32 3.81 -4.54 4.64
CA ALA A 32 2.92 -3.60 5.31
C ALA A 32 2.52 -4.09 6.70
N GLY A 33 2.20 -5.39 6.84
CA GLY A 33 1.91 -5.99 8.15
C GLY A 33 3.12 -5.98 9.08
N THR A 34 4.32 -6.17 8.55
CA THR A 34 5.57 -6.08 9.33
C THR A 34 5.85 -4.66 9.79
N LEU A 35 5.68 -3.67 8.91
CA LEU A 35 5.80 -2.25 9.24
C LEU A 35 4.82 -1.84 10.33
N SER A 36 3.55 -2.24 10.22
CA SER A 36 2.53 -1.93 11.23
C SER A 36 2.91 -2.47 12.61
N ARG A 37 3.44 -3.69 12.69
CA ARG A 37 3.93 -4.25 13.96
C ARG A 37 5.15 -3.52 14.50
N ALA A 38 6.13 -3.21 13.65
CA ALA A 38 7.33 -2.47 14.06
C ALA A 38 6.96 -1.10 14.66
N VAL A 39 6.04 -0.38 14.00
CA VAL A 39 5.52 0.90 14.51
C VAL A 39 4.78 0.72 15.83
N ALA A 40 3.91 -0.29 15.94
CA ALA A 40 3.15 -0.54 17.17
C ALA A 40 4.06 -0.90 18.37
N LEU A 41 5.22 -1.51 18.11
CA LEU A 41 6.21 -1.89 19.12
C LEU A 41 7.25 -0.79 19.40
N GLY A 42 7.25 0.31 18.64
CA GLY A 42 8.27 1.36 18.73
C GLY A 42 9.64 0.94 18.20
N ASP A 43 9.72 -0.09 17.35
CA ASP A 43 10.96 -0.51 16.70
C ASP A 43 11.23 0.37 15.48
N GLU A 44 11.85 1.53 15.74
CA GLU A 44 12.15 2.55 14.72
C GLU A 44 13.10 2.03 13.63
N VAL A 45 14.06 1.18 13.99
CA VAL A 45 15.03 0.62 13.05
C VAL A 45 14.32 -0.34 12.09
N ALA A 46 13.51 -1.27 12.61
CA ALA A 46 12.74 -2.17 11.76
C ALA A 46 11.71 -1.42 10.92
N ALA A 47 11.02 -0.44 11.49
CA ALA A 47 10.06 0.38 10.76
C ALA A 47 10.73 1.10 9.57
N ARG A 48 11.89 1.71 9.80
CA ARG A 48 12.64 2.39 8.75
C ARG A 48 13.12 1.42 7.66
N VAL A 49 13.73 0.29 8.04
CA VAL A 49 14.22 -0.71 7.07
C VAL A 49 13.09 -1.22 6.18
N VAL A 50 11.94 -1.53 6.76
CA VAL A 50 10.77 -2.02 6.01
C VAL A 50 10.20 -0.92 5.11
N HIS A 51 10.13 0.32 5.59
CA HIS A 51 9.70 1.46 4.78
C HIS A 51 10.61 1.68 3.57
N GLU A 52 11.93 1.63 3.74
CA GLU A 52 12.90 1.74 2.64
C GLU A 52 12.77 0.57 1.65
N ALA A 53 12.57 -0.66 2.14
CA ALA A 53 12.37 -1.83 1.28
C ALA A 53 11.12 -1.69 0.41
N ILE A 54 10.02 -1.16 0.97
CA ILE A 54 8.81 -0.83 0.23
C ILE A 54 9.12 0.25 -0.81
N GLY A 55 9.83 1.31 -0.44
CA GLY A 55 10.25 2.37 -1.36
C GLY A 55 11.05 1.84 -2.56
N ARG A 56 12.05 0.99 -2.30
CA ARG A 56 12.87 0.37 -3.36
C ARG A 56 12.05 -0.54 -4.27
N LEU A 57 11.09 -1.29 -3.73
CA LEU A 57 10.16 -2.09 -4.55
C LEU A 57 9.35 -1.22 -5.52
N PHE A 58 9.00 0.00 -5.11
CA PHE A 58 8.32 0.99 -5.95
C PHE A 58 9.27 1.84 -6.81
N GLY A 59 10.60 1.61 -6.75
CA GLY A 59 11.58 2.39 -7.49
C GLY A 59 11.79 3.81 -6.93
N LEU A 60 11.40 4.05 -5.68
CA LEU A 60 11.58 5.34 -5.01
C LEU A 60 13.03 5.47 -4.50
N PRO A 61 13.62 6.67 -4.56
CA PRO A 61 14.93 6.92 -3.98
C PRO A 61 14.88 6.74 -2.46
N VAL A 62 15.96 6.18 -1.90
CA VAL A 62 16.13 6.08 -0.44
C VAL A 62 16.42 7.48 0.10
N ALA A 63 15.66 7.90 1.11
CA ALA A 63 15.92 9.17 1.78
C ALA A 63 17.30 9.12 2.47
N PRO A 64 18.13 10.18 2.36
CA PRO A 64 19.42 10.22 3.04
C PRO A 64 19.23 10.23 4.56
N GLU A 65 20.09 9.49 5.26
CA GLU A 65 20.27 9.58 6.72
C GLU A 65 20.61 11.03 7.10
N ARG A 66 19.92 11.57 8.11
CA ARG A 66 20.17 12.91 8.66
C ARG A 66 20.79 12.84 10.04
#